data_AF-A0A429AC53-F1
#
_entry.id   AF-A0A429AC53-F1
#
_cell.length_a   1.000
_cell.length_b   1.000
_cell.length_c   1.000
_cell.angle_alpha   90.00
_cell.angle_beta   90.00
_cell.angle_gamma   90.00
#
_symmetry.space_group_name_H-M   'P 1'
#
loop_
_entity.id
_entity.type
_entity.pdbx_description
1 polymer ?
#
loop_
_entity_poly.entity_id
_entity_poly.type
_entity_poly.pdbx_seq_one_letter_code
_entity_poly.pdbx_strand_id
1 'polypeptide(L)'
;VPDPASDPDPKPAPPRGFDAVAEAVLGDPPAGATADASPFAVPMARINDAVAAGRTAEAAELVERTVAEASAVLGPQHAEVLRIRELGAYIAYLAGEPERAFALALDVARRHHSACDAEAAYGSLHGAATAWRAVRDPAQGLHMGRDLLGLWDELTAEGGPAADDFEELEAARARMDRLAARAAKSAEPPTG
;
A
#
# COMPACT_ATOMS: atom_id res chain seq x y z
N VAL A 1 25.30 37.20 23.62
CA VAL A 1 24.51 35.95 23.59
C VAL A 1 23.84 35.91 22.23
N PRO A 2 24.29 35.08 21.28
CA PRO A 2 23.58 34.90 20.01
C PRO A 2 22.54 33.78 20.14
N ASP A 3 21.36 34.01 19.55
CA ASP A 3 20.24 33.06 19.43
C ASP A 3 20.66 31.76 18.72
N PRO A 4 20.23 30.58 19.19
CA PRO A 4 20.38 29.35 18.43
C PRO A 4 19.32 29.34 17.31
N ALA A 5 19.81 29.26 16.07
CA ALA A 5 18.99 28.99 14.91
C ALA A 5 18.10 27.77 15.15
N SER A 6 16.80 27.92 14.91
CA SER A 6 15.86 26.81 14.85
C SER A 6 16.34 25.84 13.77
N ASP A 7 16.76 24.65 14.16
CA ASP A 7 16.88 23.53 13.24
C ASP A 7 15.50 23.31 12.59
N PRO A 8 15.42 23.14 11.26
CA PRO A 8 14.18 22.69 10.65
C PRO A 8 13.87 21.30 11.19
N ASP A 9 12.63 21.11 11.68
CA ASP A 9 12.15 19.80 12.13
C ASP A 9 12.51 18.73 11.08
N PRO A 10 13.06 17.57 11.50
CA PRO A 10 13.33 16.49 10.58
C PRO A 10 12.02 16.11 9.88
N LYS A 11 12.01 16.16 8.54
CA LYS A 11 10.90 15.64 7.73
C LYS A 11 10.58 14.23 8.24
N PRO A 12 9.30 13.89 8.48
CA PRO A 12 8.92 12.53 8.83
C PRO A 12 9.57 11.55 7.86
N ALA A 13 10.14 10.46 8.37
CA ALA A 13 10.65 9.42 7.50
C ALA A 13 9.51 8.99 6.56
N PRO A 14 9.75 8.84 5.25
CA PRO A 14 8.70 8.43 4.34
C PRO A 14 8.10 7.11 4.81
N PRO A 15 6.76 6.96 4.75
CA PRO A 15 6.09 5.75 5.20
C PRO A 15 6.65 4.55 4.44
N ARG A 16 7.14 3.55 5.18
CA ARG A 16 7.69 2.32 4.58
C ARG A 16 6.55 1.34 4.37
N GLY A 17 6.16 1.09 3.12
CA GLY A 17 5.22 0.03 2.77
C GLY A 17 3.90 0.09 3.57
N PHE A 18 3.61 -0.99 4.30
CA PHE A 18 2.42 -1.10 5.14
C PHE A 18 2.59 -0.59 6.58
N ASP A 19 3.69 0.08 6.93
CA ASP A 19 3.98 0.49 8.31
C ASP A 19 2.88 1.40 8.88
N ALA A 20 2.38 2.38 8.11
CA ALA A 20 1.28 3.24 8.54
C ALA A 20 -0.02 2.47 8.80
N VAL A 21 -0.28 1.41 8.02
CA VAL A 21 -1.45 0.54 8.23
C VAL A 21 -1.25 -0.32 9.48
N ALA A 22 -0.04 -0.85 9.67
CA ALA A 22 0.31 -1.62 10.86
C ALA A 22 0.20 -0.77 12.14
N GLU A 23 0.70 0.47 12.12
CA GLU A 23 0.57 1.43 13.21
C GLU A 23 -0.90 1.78 13.49
N ALA A 24 -1.73 1.99 12.46
CA ALA A 24 -3.15 2.25 12.64
C ALA A 24 -3.94 1.06 13.22
N VAL A 25 -3.47 -0.17 12.98
CA VAL A 25 -4.08 -1.41 13.50
C VAL A 25 -3.59 -1.74 14.91
N LEU A 26 -2.30 -1.53 15.19
CA LEU A 26 -1.63 -1.95 16.42
C LEU A 26 -1.45 -0.82 17.45
N GLY A 27 -1.59 0.43 17.03
CA GLY A 27 -1.47 1.60 17.89
C GLY A 27 -2.74 1.86 18.69
N ASP A 28 -2.59 2.59 19.80
CA ASP A 28 -3.73 3.09 20.56
C ASP A 28 -4.50 4.12 19.72
N PRO A 29 -5.85 4.06 19.68
CA PRO A 29 -6.62 5.06 18.97
C PRO A 29 -6.32 6.44 19.57
N PRO A 30 -6.05 7.47 18.74
CA PRO A 30 -5.70 8.79 19.25
C PRO A 30 -6.82 9.31 20.16
N ALA A 31 -6.44 9.78 21.34
CA ALA A 31 -7.35 10.36 22.32
C ALA A 31 -8.04 11.59 21.72
N GLY A 32 -9.25 11.42 21.19
CA GLY A 32 -10.04 12.48 20.57
C GLY A 32 -10.50 12.21 19.13
N ALA A 33 -10.11 11.10 18.50
CA ALA A 33 -10.79 10.67 17.28
C ALA A 33 -12.23 10.30 17.63
N THR A 34 -13.20 11.00 17.06
CA THR A 34 -14.61 10.64 17.11
C THR A 34 -14.84 9.35 16.33
N ALA A 35 -14.41 8.22 16.90
CA ALA A 35 -14.85 6.88 16.51
C ALA A 35 -16.38 6.72 16.65
N ASP A 36 -17.05 7.68 17.30
CA ASP A 36 -18.48 7.72 17.60
C ASP A 36 -19.42 8.01 16.42
N ALA A 37 -18.99 8.06 15.15
CA ALA A 37 -19.93 8.36 14.04
C ALA A 37 -19.69 7.64 12.70
N SER A 38 -18.84 6.59 12.63
CA SER A 38 -18.80 5.74 11.42
C SER A 38 -19.69 4.52 11.61
N PRO A 39 -20.60 4.20 10.66
CA PRO A 39 -21.35 2.94 10.71
C PRO A 39 -20.43 1.70 10.59
N PHE A 40 -19.16 1.90 10.21
CA PHE A 40 -18.16 0.85 10.07
C PHE A 40 -17.15 0.79 11.22
N ALA A 41 -17.31 1.58 12.29
CA ALA A 41 -16.40 1.56 13.44
C ALA A 41 -16.32 0.18 14.12
N VAL A 42 -17.46 -0.46 14.36
CA VAL A 42 -17.51 -1.81 14.97
C VAL A 42 -16.92 -2.89 14.04
N PRO A 43 -17.28 -2.95 12.74
CA PRO A 43 -16.60 -3.81 11.78
C PRO A 43 -15.07 -3.61 11.75
N MET A 44 -14.60 -2.35 11.73
CA MET A 44 -13.17 -2.03 11.75
C MET A 44 -12.47 -2.58 12.98
N ALA A 45 -13.05 -2.39 14.17
CA ALA A 45 -12.48 -2.93 15.41
C ALA A 45 -12.34 -4.46 15.34
N ARG A 46 -13.35 -5.18 14.81
CA ARG A 46 -13.28 -6.65 14.65
C ARG A 46 -12.20 -7.09 13.67
N ILE A 47 -12.03 -6.36 12.57
CA ILE A 47 -10.94 -6.63 11.61
C ILE A 47 -9.60 -6.43 12.30
N ASN A 48 -9.40 -5.31 12.98
CA ASN A 48 -8.16 -5.00 13.69
C ASN A 48 -7.84 -6.04 14.77
N ASP A 49 -8.84 -6.46 15.55
CA ASP A 49 -8.70 -7.53 16.55
C ASP A 49 -8.27 -8.87 15.92
N ALA A 50 -8.85 -9.23 14.77
CA ALA A 50 -8.47 -10.43 14.04
C ALA A 50 -7.03 -10.34 13.52
N VAL A 51 -6.62 -9.17 12.99
CA VAL A 51 -5.23 -8.92 12.55
C VAL A 51 -4.25 -9.01 13.71
N ALA A 52 -4.53 -8.33 14.82
CA ALA A 52 -3.68 -8.34 16.02
C ALA A 52 -3.54 -9.76 16.61
N ALA A 53 -4.59 -10.58 16.51
CA ALA A 53 -4.58 -11.98 16.90
C ALA A 53 -3.93 -12.93 15.86
N GLY A 54 -3.44 -12.41 14.72
CA GLY A 54 -2.85 -13.20 13.64
C GLY A 54 -3.84 -14.06 12.86
N ARG A 55 -5.16 -13.83 13.01
CA ARG A 55 -6.24 -14.58 12.34
C ARG A 55 -6.50 -13.99 10.95
N THR A 56 -5.51 -14.06 10.07
CA THR A 56 -5.52 -13.41 8.75
C THR A 56 -6.67 -13.88 7.84
N ALA A 57 -7.05 -15.16 7.90
CA ALA A 57 -8.18 -15.67 7.13
C ALA A 57 -9.53 -15.07 7.58
N GLU A 58 -9.76 -14.99 8.89
CA GLU A 58 -10.96 -14.33 9.45
C GLU A 58 -10.97 -12.83 9.12
N ALA A 59 -9.81 -12.17 9.26
CA ALA A 59 -9.66 -10.76 8.91
C ALA A 59 -9.98 -10.51 7.42
N ALA A 60 -9.56 -11.41 6.53
CA ALA A 60 -9.86 -11.32 5.09
C ALA A 60 -11.37 -11.42 4.81
N GLU A 61 -12.06 -12.37 5.44
CA GLU A 61 -13.53 -12.48 5.28
C GLU A 61 -14.28 -11.27 5.86
N LEU A 62 -13.79 -10.71 6.98
CA LEU A 62 -14.38 -9.52 7.60
C LEU A 62 -14.15 -8.28 6.73
N VAL A 63 -12.94 -8.09 6.20
CA VAL A 63 -12.61 -6.91 5.39
C VAL A 63 -13.35 -6.93 4.06
N GLU A 64 -13.47 -8.08 3.38
CA GLU A 64 -14.22 -8.21 2.13
C GLU A 64 -15.69 -7.82 2.31
N ARG A 65 -16.36 -8.33 3.35
CA ARG A 65 -17.74 -7.98 3.66
C ARG A 65 -17.88 -6.49 3.98
N THR A 66 -16.98 -5.97 4.80
CA THR A 66 -17.01 -4.56 5.21
C THR A 66 -16.76 -3.62 4.02
N VAL A 67 -15.85 -3.96 3.09
CA VAL A 67 -15.66 -3.20 1.85
C VAL A 67 -16.92 -3.21 0.99
N ALA A 68 -17.59 -4.35 0.85
CA ALA A 68 -18.81 -4.46 0.05
C ALA A 68 -19.93 -3.59 0.63
N GLU A 69 -20.17 -3.70 1.94
CA GLU A 69 -21.17 -2.89 2.65
C GLU A 69 -20.84 -1.39 2.59
N ALA A 70 -19.59 -1.02 2.90
CA ALA A 70 -19.15 0.38 2.89
C ALA A 70 -19.19 0.99 1.48
N SER A 71 -18.82 0.22 0.45
CA SER A 71 -18.94 0.68 -0.93
C SER A 71 -20.39 0.91 -1.34
N ALA A 72 -21.32 0.09 -0.87
CA ALA A 72 -22.75 0.24 -1.17
C ALA A 72 -23.37 1.46 -0.47
N VAL A 73 -22.93 1.75 0.76
CA VAL A 73 -23.47 2.86 1.57
C VAL A 73 -22.83 4.21 1.22
N LEU A 74 -21.50 4.25 1.09
CA LEU A 74 -20.73 5.48 0.97
C LEU A 74 -20.21 5.74 -0.45
N GLY A 75 -20.22 4.73 -1.30
CA GLY A 75 -19.65 4.77 -2.64
C GLY A 75 -18.18 4.28 -2.67
N PRO A 76 -17.73 3.70 -3.81
CA PRO A 76 -16.44 3.02 -3.89
C PRO A 76 -15.20 3.94 -3.82
N GLN A 77 -15.37 5.27 -3.90
CA GLN A 77 -14.29 6.27 -3.84
C GLN A 77 -14.23 6.97 -2.48
N HIS A 78 -15.17 6.69 -1.57
CA HIS A 78 -15.19 7.34 -0.28
C HIS A 78 -13.95 6.97 0.54
N ALA A 79 -13.33 7.94 1.22
CA ALA A 79 -12.06 7.77 1.95
C ALA A 79 -12.10 6.61 2.96
N GLU A 80 -13.23 6.41 3.63
CA GLU A 80 -13.43 5.25 4.52
C GLU A 80 -13.34 3.90 3.80
N VAL A 81 -13.90 3.80 2.59
CA VAL A 81 -13.84 2.57 1.81
C VAL A 81 -12.40 2.32 1.32
N LEU A 82 -11.68 3.37 0.92
CA LEU A 82 -10.27 3.27 0.55
C LEU A 82 -9.41 2.78 1.73
N ARG A 83 -9.64 3.32 2.93
CA ARG A 83 -8.98 2.87 4.16
C ARG A 83 -9.22 1.38 4.45
N ILE A 84 -10.46 0.91 4.30
CA ILE A 84 -10.79 -0.52 4.51
C ILE A 84 -10.12 -1.39 3.44
N ARG A 85 -10.05 -0.94 2.18
CA ARG A 85 -9.33 -1.66 1.11
C ARG A 85 -7.83 -1.72 1.35
N GLU A 86 -7.23 -0.64 1.83
CA GLU A 86 -5.81 -0.59 2.21
C GLU A 86 -5.51 -1.61 3.31
N LEU A 87 -6.37 -1.70 4.32
CA LEU A 87 -6.29 -2.74 5.35
C LEU A 87 -6.41 -4.15 4.75
N GLY A 88 -7.27 -4.33 3.73
CA GLY A 88 -7.36 -5.58 2.98
C GLY A 88 -6.07 -5.96 2.25
N ALA A 89 -5.38 -4.97 1.67
CA ALA A 89 -4.06 -5.19 1.06
C ALA A 89 -3.03 -5.65 2.09
N TYR A 90 -3.01 -5.02 3.27
CA TYR A 90 -2.15 -5.42 4.37
C TYR A 90 -2.45 -6.83 4.89
N ILE A 91 -3.73 -7.19 5.05
CA ILE A 91 -4.15 -8.54 5.46
C ILE A 91 -3.67 -9.59 4.45
N ALA A 92 -3.83 -9.33 3.15
CA ALA A 92 -3.33 -10.23 2.10
C ALA A 92 -1.80 -10.38 2.16
N TYR A 93 -1.08 -9.30 2.48
CA TYR A 93 0.37 -9.36 2.67
C TYR A 93 0.75 -10.25 3.86
N LEU A 94 0.08 -10.10 5.01
CA LEU A 94 0.28 -10.95 6.19
C LEU A 94 -0.08 -12.42 5.93
N ALA A 95 -1.07 -12.67 5.08
CA ALA A 95 -1.47 -14.02 4.67
C ALA A 95 -0.46 -14.69 3.71
N GLY A 96 0.56 -13.96 3.24
CA GLY A 96 1.53 -14.48 2.27
C GLY A 96 0.98 -14.53 0.85
N GLU A 97 0.01 -13.66 0.52
CA GLU A 97 -0.60 -13.50 -0.80
C GLU A 97 -0.11 -12.20 -1.47
N PRO A 98 1.17 -12.09 -1.88
CA PRO A 98 1.77 -10.85 -2.35
C PRO A 98 1.12 -10.31 -3.62
N GLU A 99 0.63 -11.18 -4.48
CA GLU A 99 -0.04 -10.81 -5.74
C GLU A 99 -1.38 -10.11 -5.47
N ARG A 100 -2.13 -10.65 -4.51
CA ARG A 100 -3.39 -10.08 -4.05
C ARG A 100 -3.17 -8.76 -3.31
N ALA A 101 -2.19 -8.72 -2.41
CA ALA A 101 -1.82 -7.51 -1.69
C ALA A 101 -1.43 -6.37 -2.65
N PHE A 102 -0.61 -6.69 -3.66
CA PHE A 102 -0.23 -5.75 -4.71
C PHE A 102 -1.43 -5.20 -5.46
N ALA A 103 -2.31 -6.09 -5.95
CA ALA A 103 -3.45 -5.69 -6.75
C ALA A 103 -4.40 -4.75 -5.97
N LEU A 104 -4.62 -5.05 -4.69
CA LEU A 104 -5.45 -4.22 -3.81
C LEU A 104 -4.80 -2.85 -3.54
N ALA A 105 -3.52 -2.81 -3.13
CA ALA A 105 -2.83 -1.56 -2.85
C ALA A 105 -2.70 -0.67 -4.11
N LEU A 106 -2.45 -1.27 -5.28
CA LEU A 106 -2.38 -0.51 -6.53
C LEU A 106 -3.74 0.05 -6.96
N ASP A 107 -4.84 -0.68 -6.75
CA ASP A 107 -6.20 -0.17 -6.99
C ASP A 107 -6.51 1.02 -6.06
N VAL A 108 -6.12 0.95 -4.78
CA VAL A 108 -6.28 2.05 -3.83
C VAL A 108 -5.44 3.27 -4.25
N ALA A 109 -4.17 3.07 -4.64
CA ALA A 109 -3.30 4.13 -5.14
C ALA A 109 -3.90 4.85 -6.35
N ARG A 110 -4.43 4.11 -7.35
CA ARG A 110 -5.10 4.69 -8.52
C ARG A 110 -6.35 5.48 -8.15
N ARG A 111 -7.11 5.03 -7.14
CA ARG A 111 -8.29 5.76 -6.67
C ARG A 111 -7.92 7.08 -6.01
N HIS A 112 -6.90 7.09 -5.15
CA HIS A 112 -6.39 8.33 -4.55
C HIS A 112 -5.84 9.28 -5.62
N HIS A 113 -5.10 8.76 -6.59
CA HIS A 113 -4.61 9.54 -7.73
C HIS A 113 -5.77 10.18 -8.51
N SER A 114 -6.82 9.42 -8.81
CA SER A 114 -8.01 9.96 -9.49
C SER A 114 -8.78 11.01 -8.67
N ALA A 115 -8.59 11.03 -7.35
CA ALA A 115 -9.15 12.02 -6.43
C ALA A 115 -8.19 13.22 -6.19
N CYS A 116 -7.07 13.28 -6.90
CA CYS A 116 -6.01 14.27 -6.74
C CYS A 116 -5.39 14.31 -5.33
N ASP A 117 -5.35 13.16 -4.65
CA ASP A 117 -4.72 12.99 -3.34
C ASP A 117 -3.36 12.30 -3.50
N ALA A 118 -2.34 13.10 -3.84
CA ALA A 118 -1.01 12.60 -4.17
C ALA A 118 -0.30 11.95 -2.97
N GLU A 119 -0.54 12.44 -1.75
CA GLU A 119 0.08 11.89 -0.54
C GLU A 119 -0.47 10.50 -0.23
N ALA A 120 -1.80 10.34 -0.22
CA ALA A 120 -2.41 9.03 0.01
C ALA A 120 -2.14 8.07 -1.15
N ALA A 121 -2.13 8.54 -2.40
CA ALA A 121 -1.77 7.72 -3.56
C ALA A 121 -0.35 7.17 -3.43
N TYR A 122 0.59 8.00 -2.99
CA TYR A 122 1.97 7.58 -2.79
C TYR A 122 2.13 6.58 -1.64
N GLY A 123 1.40 6.77 -0.54
CA GLY A 123 1.36 5.79 0.57
C GLY A 123 0.92 4.40 0.11
N SER A 124 -0.20 4.31 -0.61
CA SER A 124 -0.69 3.03 -1.16
C SER A 124 0.23 2.45 -2.23
N LEU A 125 0.88 3.30 -3.04
CA LEU A 125 1.90 2.86 -4.01
C LEU A 125 3.09 2.16 -3.32
N HIS A 126 3.53 2.66 -2.17
CA HIS A 126 4.56 2.03 -1.34
C HIS A 126 4.12 0.66 -0.81
N GLY A 127 2.87 0.54 -0.37
CA GLY A 127 2.25 -0.74 -0.01
C GLY A 127 2.30 -1.74 -1.17
N ALA A 128 1.93 -1.29 -2.37
CA ALA A 128 2.05 -2.09 -3.60
C ALA A 128 3.51 -2.47 -3.90
N ALA A 129 4.46 -1.53 -3.83
CA ALA A 129 5.89 -1.81 -4.06
C ALA A 129 6.43 -2.86 -3.07
N THR A 130 5.97 -2.83 -1.82
CA THR A 130 6.33 -3.81 -0.79
C THR A 130 5.80 -5.20 -1.12
N ALA A 131 4.51 -5.31 -1.47
CA ALA A 131 3.91 -6.57 -1.91
C ALA A 131 4.58 -7.12 -3.18
N TRP A 132 4.86 -6.27 -4.16
CA TRP A 132 5.55 -6.61 -5.40
C TRP A 132 6.96 -7.18 -5.16
N ARG A 133 7.69 -6.67 -4.17
CA ARG A 133 9.02 -7.20 -3.82
C ARG A 133 8.97 -8.63 -3.28
N ALA A 134 7.85 -9.03 -2.66
CA ALA A 134 7.63 -10.38 -2.15
C ALA A 134 7.20 -11.39 -3.23
N VAL A 135 6.80 -10.94 -4.43
CA VAL A 135 6.50 -11.82 -5.58
C VAL A 135 7.77 -12.53 -6.03
N ARG A 136 7.69 -13.87 -6.12
CA ARG A 136 8.83 -14.75 -6.41
C ARG A 136 8.95 -15.11 -7.87
N ASP A 137 7.83 -15.23 -8.59
CA ASP A 137 7.83 -15.54 -10.01
C ASP A 137 8.35 -14.34 -10.82
N PRO A 138 9.44 -14.49 -11.60
CA PRO A 138 10.02 -13.38 -12.34
C PRO A 138 9.11 -12.80 -13.43
N ALA A 139 8.34 -13.65 -14.13
CA ALA A 139 7.49 -13.20 -15.23
C ALA A 139 6.28 -12.42 -14.72
N GLN A 140 5.67 -12.90 -13.63
CA GLN A 140 4.60 -12.20 -12.93
C GLN A 140 5.10 -10.90 -12.29
N GLY A 141 6.28 -10.93 -11.66
CA GLY A 141 6.94 -9.75 -11.12
C GLY A 141 7.19 -8.68 -12.20
N LEU A 142 7.54 -9.06 -13.43
CA LEU A 142 7.68 -8.11 -14.55
C LEU A 142 6.35 -7.52 -14.98
N HIS A 143 5.30 -8.33 -15.07
CA HIS A 143 3.99 -7.84 -15.45
C HIS A 143 3.50 -6.79 -14.44
N MET A 144 3.49 -7.15 -13.16
CA MET A 144 3.07 -6.27 -12.07
C MET A 144 3.96 -5.02 -11.95
N GLY A 145 5.28 -5.18 -12.11
CA GLY A 145 6.23 -4.06 -12.00
C GLY A 145 6.05 -3.00 -13.08
N ARG A 146 5.53 -3.36 -14.27
CA ARG A 146 5.16 -2.37 -15.31
C ARG A 146 3.99 -1.50 -14.85
N ASP A 147 2.96 -2.11 -14.27
CA ASP A 147 1.79 -1.37 -13.79
C ASP A 147 2.14 -0.44 -12.62
N LEU A 148 3.05 -0.90 -11.74
CA LEU A 148 3.57 -0.13 -10.62
C LEU A 148 4.38 1.09 -11.09
N LEU A 149 5.37 0.87 -11.96
CA LEU A 149 6.22 1.96 -12.46
C LEU A 149 5.44 2.96 -13.30
N GLY A 150 4.43 2.50 -14.06
CA GLY A 150 3.54 3.41 -14.80
C GLY A 150 2.83 4.40 -13.88
N LEU A 151 2.23 3.92 -12.79
CA LEU A 151 1.58 4.81 -11.82
C LEU A 151 2.59 5.69 -11.06
N TRP A 152 3.76 5.14 -10.73
CA TRP A 152 4.82 5.93 -10.08
C TRP A 152 5.24 7.11 -10.96
N ASP A 153 5.47 6.87 -12.25
CA ASP A 153 5.88 7.92 -13.19
C ASP A 153 4.79 9.00 -13.37
N GLU A 154 3.51 8.61 -13.39
CA GLU A 154 2.38 9.55 -13.38
C GLU A 154 2.40 10.46 -12.15
N LEU A 155 2.54 9.87 -10.95
CA LEU A 155 2.61 10.62 -9.70
C LEU A 155 3.85 11.53 -9.62
N THR A 156 5.02 11.04 -10.06
CA THR A 156 6.24 11.85 -10.11
C THR A 156 6.10 13.04 -11.07
N ALA A 157 5.40 12.89 -12.20
CA ALA A 157 5.18 13.98 -13.15
C ALA A 157 4.24 15.08 -12.60
N GLU A 158 3.33 14.72 -11.70
CA GLU A 158 2.42 15.65 -11.02
C GLU A 158 3.09 16.38 -9.84
N GLY A 159 4.24 15.88 -9.37
CA GLY A 159 4.99 16.41 -8.24
C GLY A 159 4.57 15.79 -6.90
N GLY A 160 4.96 16.43 -5.79
CA GLY A 160 4.66 15.93 -4.45
C GLY A 160 5.59 14.80 -3.99
N PRO A 161 5.17 13.95 -3.05
CA PRO A 161 6.07 13.03 -2.35
C PRO A 161 6.70 11.98 -3.27
N ALA A 162 6.01 11.59 -4.36
CA ALA A 162 6.55 10.67 -5.36
C ALA A 162 7.71 11.28 -6.18
N ALA A 163 7.76 12.60 -6.32
CA ALA A 163 8.86 13.29 -6.99
C ALA A 163 10.09 13.50 -6.08
N ASP A 164 9.88 13.55 -4.77
CA ASP A 164 10.95 13.70 -3.78
C ASP A 164 11.74 12.39 -3.55
N ASP A 165 11.19 11.23 -3.93
CA ASP A 165 11.74 9.89 -3.63
C ASP A 165 12.29 9.18 -4.88
N PHE A 166 13.26 9.83 -5.52
CA PHE A 166 13.89 9.31 -6.74
C PHE A 166 14.70 8.02 -6.52
N GLU A 167 15.27 7.84 -5.32
CA GLU A 167 16.09 6.67 -5.00
C GLU A 167 15.27 5.38 -5.02
N GLU A 168 14.05 5.42 -4.50
CA GLU A 168 13.17 4.26 -4.46
C GLU A 168 12.63 3.90 -5.86
N LEU A 169 12.34 4.91 -6.69
CA LEU A 169 11.97 4.73 -8.10
C LEU A 169 13.12 4.05 -8.87
N GLU A 170 14.36 4.51 -8.70
CA GLU A 170 15.54 3.88 -9.31
C GLU A 170 15.76 2.46 -8.81
N ALA A 171 15.56 2.19 -7.52
CA ALA A 171 15.64 0.85 -6.95
C ALA A 171 14.60 -0.10 -7.56
N ALA A 172 13.37 0.40 -7.81
CA ALA A 172 12.32 -0.35 -8.50
C ALA A 172 12.68 -0.64 -9.96
N ARG A 173 13.19 0.35 -10.71
CA ARG A 173 13.69 0.17 -12.08
C ARG A 173 14.82 -0.87 -12.15
N ALA A 174 15.80 -0.79 -11.26
CA ALA A 174 16.88 -1.76 -11.18
C ALA A 174 16.39 -3.19 -10.85
N ARG A 175 15.31 -3.32 -10.06
CA ARG A 175 14.67 -4.63 -9.83
C ARG A 175 14.01 -5.17 -11.10
N MET A 176 13.35 -4.33 -11.89
CA MET A 176 12.76 -4.73 -13.16
C MET A 176 13.79 -5.32 -14.13
N ASP A 177 14.97 -4.71 -14.23
CA ASP A 177 16.07 -5.23 -15.06
C ASP A 177 16.52 -6.63 -14.60
N ARG A 178 16.64 -6.82 -13.28
CA ARG A 178 16.98 -8.14 -12.71
C ARG A 178 15.91 -9.18 -12.96
N LEU A 179 14.63 -8.81 -12.88
CA LEU A 179 13.52 -9.72 -13.18
C LEU A 179 13.51 -10.08 -14.68
N ALA A 180 13.78 -9.12 -15.56
CA ALA A 180 13.87 -9.33 -17.01
C ALA A 180 14.97 -10.34 -17.36
N ALA A 181 16.17 -10.15 -16.80
CA ALA A 181 17.28 -11.07 -17.00
C ALA A 181 16.96 -12.49 -16.48
N ARG A 182 16.29 -12.62 -15.34
CA ARG A 182 15.89 -13.91 -14.76
C ARG A 182 14.81 -14.61 -15.61
N ALA A 183 13.78 -13.88 -16.03
CA ALA A 183 12.72 -14.43 -16.87
C ALA A 183 13.26 -14.92 -18.22
N ALA A 184 14.18 -14.17 -18.84
CA ALA A 184 14.85 -14.58 -20.07
C ALA A 184 15.64 -15.89 -19.89
N LYS A 185 16.42 -16.00 -18.80
CA LYS A 185 17.17 -17.22 -18.48
C LYS A 185 16.27 -18.44 -18.24
N SER A 186 15.10 -18.25 -17.63
CA SER A 186 14.14 -19.33 -17.41
C SER A 186 13.41 -19.80 -18.68
N ALA A 187 13.38 -18.96 -19.72
CA ALA A 187 12.77 -19.29 -21.01
C ALA A 187 13.74 -19.96 -21.99
N GLU A 188 15.04 -19.96 -21.70
CA GLU A 188 16.07 -20.59 -22.53
C GLU A 188 16.04 -22.13 -22.33
N PRO A 189 15.88 -22.95 -23.39
CA PRO A 189 15.87 -24.40 -23.25
C PRO A 189 17.24 -24.91 -22.76
N PRO A 190 17.30 -25.99 -21.96
CA PRO A 190 18.57 -26.51 -21.49
C PRO A 190 19.41 -26.96 -22.68
N THR A 191 20.55 -26.30 -22.88
CA THR A 191 21.57 -26.70 -23.85
C THR A 191 22.18 -28.01 -23.35
N GLY A 192 21.67 -29.12 -23.87
CA GLY A 192 22.22 -30.46 -23.68
C GLY A 192 23.44 -30.72 -24.55
#